data_AF-A0A0C3A585-F1
#
_entry.id   AF-A0A0C3A585-F1
#
_cell.length_a   1.000
_cell.length_b   1.000
_cell.length_c   1.000
_cell.angle_alpha   90.00
_cell.angle_beta   90.00
_cell.angle_gamma   90.00
#
_symmetry.space_group_name_H-M   'P 1'
#
loop_
_entity.id
_entity.type
_entity.pdbx_description
1 polymer ?
#
loop_
_entity_poly.entity_id
_entity_poly.type
_entity_poly.pdbx_seq_one_letter_code
_entity_poly.pdbx_strand_id
1 'polypeptide(L)'
;MTDELAGLIVHFGGDLTRTRCLLHVINLVAKTVTKEFDVQDDGEGTDDLTTLAEGIDAGDLWAIEEWEGCGDEIDDVDGWVDEISLLTANERARLEGKIRPVKVALVKIRKLAFKIIHSTTILLPAWKAVLKEHGLPEKIMPRDVSTRWNSTFDMSDFAVEYKVAIDTITDKHKLGLSSYALDKHEWELLRQV
;
A
#
# COMPACT_ATOMS: atom_id res chain seq x y z
N MET A 1 -20.43 10.38 -18.85
CA MET A 1 -21.68 9.58 -18.68
C MET A 1 -22.83 10.40 -18.11
N THR A 2 -22.61 11.19 -17.04
CA THR A 2 -23.63 12.08 -16.46
C THR A 2 -24.05 13.21 -17.42
N ASP A 3 -23.10 13.79 -18.16
CA ASP A 3 -23.39 14.83 -19.16
C ASP A 3 -24.18 14.31 -20.38
N GLU A 4 -23.87 13.10 -20.84
CA GLU A 4 -24.60 12.44 -21.94
C GLU A 4 -26.04 12.10 -21.51
N LEU A 5 -26.23 11.65 -20.27
CA LEU A 5 -27.55 11.38 -19.70
C LEU A 5 -28.36 12.66 -19.46
N ALA A 6 -27.72 13.77 -19.09
CA ALA A 6 -28.36 15.08 -18.97
C ALA A 6 -28.89 15.60 -20.32
N GLY A 7 -28.23 15.24 -21.42
CA GLY A 7 -28.73 15.52 -22.78
C GLY A 7 -29.91 14.64 -23.22
N LEU A 8 -30.05 13.44 -22.64
CA LEU A 8 -31.07 12.45 -23.03
C LEU A 8 -32.33 12.49 -22.14
N ILE A 9 -32.21 12.94 -20.89
CA ILE A 9 -33.29 12.92 -19.90
C ILE A 9 -33.55 14.35 -19.41
N VAL A 10 -34.66 14.95 -19.85
CA VAL A 10 -35.05 16.35 -19.62
C VAL A 10 -35.07 16.78 -18.13
N HIS A 11 -35.30 15.83 -17.22
CA HIS A 11 -35.34 16.09 -15.77
C HIS A 11 -34.13 15.56 -15.01
N PHE A 12 -33.13 15.01 -15.69
CA PHE A 12 -31.90 14.58 -15.04
C PHE A 12 -31.06 15.83 -14.76
N GLY A 13 -30.87 16.15 -13.48
CA GLY A 13 -30.14 17.35 -13.06
C GLY A 13 -28.63 17.32 -13.36
N GLY A 14 -28.15 16.29 -14.06
CA GLY A 14 -26.75 16.14 -14.45
C GLY A 14 -25.82 16.16 -13.25
N ASP A 15 -24.62 16.69 -13.46
CA ASP A 15 -23.59 16.80 -12.43
C ASP A 15 -24.00 17.70 -11.24
N LEU A 16 -24.92 18.66 -11.44
CA LEU A 16 -25.45 19.52 -10.38
C LEU A 16 -26.24 18.74 -9.31
N THR A 17 -26.73 17.55 -9.65
CA THR A 17 -27.42 16.65 -8.72
C THR A 17 -26.55 15.50 -8.22
N ARG A 18 -25.26 15.47 -8.61
CA ARG A 18 -24.32 14.43 -8.18
C ARG A 18 -23.90 14.67 -6.73
N THR A 19 -24.58 14.01 -5.80
CA THR A 19 -24.18 14.00 -4.39
C THR A 19 -23.26 12.81 -4.12
N ARG A 20 -22.06 13.07 -3.60
CA ARG A 20 -21.19 12.01 -3.06
C ARG A 20 -21.78 11.49 -1.75
N CYS A 21 -21.89 10.17 -1.59
CA CYS A 21 -22.33 9.60 -0.31
C CYS A 21 -21.23 9.77 0.76
N LEU A 22 -21.60 9.83 2.04
CA LEU A 22 -20.63 10.00 3.14
C LEU A 22 -19.49 8.98 3.09
N LEU A 23 -19.82 7.72 2.77
CA LEU A 23 -18.83 6.65 2.66
C LEU A 23 -17.83 6.90 1.52
N HIS A 24 -18.32 7.41 0.37
CA HIS A 24 -17.45 7.78 -0.74
C HIS A 24 -16.56 8.99 -0.38
N VAL A 25 -17.10 9.98 0.34
CA VAL A 25 -16.28 11.10 0.86
C VAL A 25 -15.19 10.61 1.81
N ILE A 26 -15.51 9.73 2.76
CA ILE A 26 -14.53 9.15 3.69
C ILE A 26 -13.45 8.36 2.93
N ASN A 27 -13.84 7.57 1.93
CA ASN A 27 -12.91 6.85 1.08
C ASN A 27 -11.98 7.81 0.32
N LEU A 28 -12.49 8.91 -0.21
CA LEU A 28 -11.67 9.95 -0.86
C LEU A 28 -10.70 10.61 0.13
N VAL A 29 -11.15 11.00 1.33
CA VAL A 29 -10.27 11.55 2.39
C VAL A 29 -9.15 10.57 2.70
N ALA A 30 -9.49 9.31 2.96
CA ALA A 30 -8.51 8.28 3.29
C ALA A 30 -7.47 8.15 2.17
N LYS A 31 -7.90 8.05 0.91
CA LYS A 31 -6.99 7.96 -0.24
C LYS A 31 -6.09 9.19 -0.39
N THR A 32 -6.60 10.40 -0.14
CA THR A 32 -5.76 11.61 -0.21
C THR A 32 -4.66 11.62 0.85
N VAL A 33 -4.95 11.16 2.06
CA VAL A 33 -3.97 11.10 3.16
C VAL A 33 -3.01 9.93 2.98
N THR A 34 -3.47 8.79 2.47
CA THR A 34 -2.59 7.61 2.30
C THR A 34 -1.72 7.70 1.06
N LYS A 35 -2.14 8.43 0.02
CA LYS A 35 -1.35 8.67 -1.21
C LYS A 35 0.03 9.26 -0.93
N GLU A 36 0.21 9.98 0.18
CA GLU A 36 1.52 10.51 0.58
C GLU A 36 2.54 9.40 0.82
N PHE A 37 2.08 8.22 1.27
CA PHE A 37 2.90 7.05 1.58
C PHE A 37 3.05 6.07 0.41
N ASP A 38 2.28 6.27 -0.66
CA ASP A 38 2.44 5.49 -1.87
C ASP A 38 3.65 5.97 -2.65
N VAL A 39 4.21 5.06 -3.45
CA VAL A 39 5.30 5.43 -4.33
C VAL A 39 4.70 6.03 -5.60
N GLN A 40 5.10 7.26 -5.92
CA GLN A 40 4.70 7.92 -7.14
C GLN A 40 5.56 7.38 -8.29
N ASP A 41 4.91 6.93 -9.37
CA ASP A 41 5.56 6.71 -10.66
C ASP A 41 5.62 8.06 -11.37
N ASP A 42 6.76 8.75 -11.29
CA ASP A 42 6.99 10.03 -11.93
C ASP A 42 7.41 9.89 -13.41
N GLY A 43 7.38 8.68 -13.98
CA GLY A 43 7.70 8.43 -15.39
C GLY A 43 9.16 8.68 -15.76
N GLU A 44 9.94 9.31 -14.89
CA GLU A 44 11.40 9.45 -14.95
C GLU A 44 12.04 8.29 -14.18
N GLY A 45 11.71 7.08 -14.62
CA GLY A 45 12.48 5.87 -14.45
C GLY A 45 13.01 5.60 -13.04
N THR A 46 12.27 4.80 -12.27
CA THR A 46 12.86 3.76 -11.42
C THR A 46 13.69 4.22 -10.20
N ASP A 47 14.06 5.49 -10.06
CA ASP A 47 15.15 5.89 -9.17
C ASP A 47 14.72 6.00 -7.70
N ASP A 48 13.51 6.47 -7.40
CA ASP A 48 13.13 6.73 -6.00
C ASP A 48 12.83 5.43 -5.23
N LEU A 49 12.13 4.47 -5.84
CA LEU A 49 11.84 3.16 -5.25
C LEU A 49 13.08 2.25 -5.11
N THR A 50 13.97 2.30 -6.10
CA THR A 50 15.19 1.50 -6.15
C THR A 50 16.24 2.04 -5.16
N THR A 51 16.21 3.34 -4.88
CA THR A 51 17.07 4.00 -3.88
C THR A 51 16.49 3.91 -2.46
N LEU A 52 15.16 3.82 -2.30
CA LEU A 52 14.50 3.63 -1.00
C LEU A 52 14.71 2.24 -0.38
N ALA A 53 14.97 1.26 -1.23
CA ALA A 53 15.08 -0.14 -0.87
C ALA A 53 16.39 -0.75 -1.38
N GLU A 54 17.53 -0.20 -0.95
CA GLU A 54 18.85 -0.82 -1.19
C GLU A 54 18.79 -2.32 -0.80
N GLY A 55 18.83 -3.21 -1.81
CA GLY A 55 18.76 -4.66 -1.62
C GLY A 55 17.42 -5.32 -1.93
N ILE A 56 16.44 -4.61 -2.49
CA ILE A 56 15.22 -5.23 -3.03
C ILE A 56 15.26 -5.25 -4.57
N ASP A 57 14.94 -6.40 -5.16
CA ASP A 57 14.96 -6.61 -6.61
C ASP A 57 13.97 -5.71 -7.36
N ALA A 58 14.41 -5.10 -8.47
CA ALA A 58 13.60 -4.19 -9.27
C ALA A 58 12.45 -4.91 -10.00
N GLY A 59 12.61 -6.19 -10.34
CA GLY A 59 11.51 -6.99 -10.92
C GLY A 59 10.38 -7.24 -9.93
N ASP A 60 10.71 -7.36 -8.64
CA ASP A 60 9.71 -7.50 -7.57
C ASP A 60 8.89 -6.23 -7.35
N LEU A 61 9.40 -5.05 -7.74
CA LEU A 61 8.68 -3.78 -7.65
C LEU A 61 7.57 -3.69 -8.69
N TRP A 62 7.88 -3.99 -9.95
CA TRP A 62 6.90 -3.89 -11.04
C TRP A 62 5.77 -4.90 -10.87
N ALA A 63 6.09 -6.08 -10.35
CA ALA A 63 5.08 -7.08 -10.03
C ALA A 63 4.10 -6.60 -8.94
N ILE A 64 4.52 -5.68 -8.05
CA ILE A 64 3.64 -5.10 -7.03
C ILE A 64 2.81 -3.97 -7.61
N GLU A 65 3.38 -3.05 -8.38
CA GLU A 65 2.60 -1.99 -9.01
C GLU A 65 1.52 -2.55 -9.93
N GLU A 66 1.83 -3.60 -10.70
CA GLU A 66 0.84 -4.34 -11.50
C GLU A 66 -0.22 -5.01 -10.62
N TRP A 67 0.19 -5.55 -9.47
CA TRP A 67 -0.72 -6.14 -8.49
C TRP A 67 -1.60 -5.05 -7.85
N GLU A 68 -1.05 -3.94 -7.38
CA GLU A 68 -1.75 -2.82 -6.76
C GLU A 68 -2.67 -2.10 -7.76
N GLY A 69 -2.27 -2.00 -9.03
CA GLY A 69 -2.98 -1.35 -10.12
C GLY A 69 -4.12 -2.17 -10.74
N CYS A 70 -4.38 -3.38 -10.26
CA CYS A 70 -5.40 -4.28 -10.83
C CYS A 70 -6.87 -3.85 -10.50
N GLY A 71 -7.10 -2.56 -10.24
CA GLY A 71 -8.41 -1.96 -9.99
C GLY A 71 -8.71 -0.86 -11.00
N ASP A 72 -9.50 -1.20 -12.02
CA ASP A 72 -9.89 -0.32 -13.15
C ASP A 72 -10.76 0.90 -12.76
N GLU A 73 -11.08 1.07 -11.47
CA GLU A 73 -11.88 2.19 -10.96
C GLU A 73 -10.98 3.18 -10.21
N ILE A 74 -10.40 4.11 -10.97
CA ILE A 74 -9.83 5.33 -10.39
C ILE A 74 -11.00 6.12 -9.81
N ASP A 75 -10.96 6.38 -8.51
CA ASP A 75 -11.96 7.23 -7.87
C ASP A 75 -11.96 8.60 -8.53
N ASP A 76 -13.15 9.12 -8.81
CA ASP A 76 -13.33 10.47 -9.34
C ASP A 76 -12.93 11.51 -8.27
N VAL A 77 -11.65 11.88 -8.32
CA VAL A 77 -11.01 12.90 -7.49
C VAL A 77 -11.28 14.33 -7.98
N ASP A 78 -12.16 14.53 -8.97
CA ASP A 78 -12.45 15.86 -9.50
C ASP A 78 -12.96 16.80 -8.38
N GLY A 79 -12.33 17.97 -8.30
CA GLY A 79 -12.56 18.97 -7.26
C GLY A 79 -11.86 18.76 -5.90
N TRP A 80 -11.04 17.71 -5.72
CA TRP A 80 -10.17 17.59 -4.53
C TRP A 80 -8.81 18.25 -4.77
N VAL A 81 -8.33 18.98 -3.76
CA VAL A 81 -7.02 19.64 -3.81
C VAL A 81 -5.94 18.64 -3.41
N ASP A 82 -4.97 18.40 -4.29
CA ASP A 82 -3.75 17.69 -3.93
C ASP A 82 -2.82 18.64 -3.16
N GLU A 83 -2.88 18.61 -1.83
CA GLU A 83 -2.12 19.52 -0.97
C GLU A 83 -0.60 19.36 -1.14
N ILE A 84 -0.12 18.16 -1.48
CA ILE A 84 1.30 17.90 -1.73
C ILE A 84 1.78 18.65 -2.98
N SER A 85 0.93 18.75 -4.01
CA SER A 85 1.21 19.54 -5.21
C SER A 85 1.39 21.03 -4.93
N LEU A 86 0.82 21.53 -3.82
CA LEU A 86 0.91 22.92 -3.40
C LEU A 86 2.13 23.23 -2.51
N LEU A 87 2.83 22.20 -2.01
CA LEU A 87 4.03 22.38 -1.20
C LEU A 87 5.18 22.93 -2.04
N THR A 88 5.97 23.83 -1.45
CA THR A 88 7.24 24.23 -2.05
C THR A 88 8.21 23.05 -2.11
N ALA A 89 9.22 23.13 -3.00
CA ALA A 89 10.24 22.07 -3.11
C ALA A 89 10.91 21.75 -1.76
N ASN A 90 11.17 22.77 -0.94
CA ASN A 90 11.76 22.60 0.39
C ASN A 90 10.80 21.91 1.38
N GLU A 91 9.52 22.27 1.36
CA GLU A 91 8.51 21.66 2.22
C GLU A 91 8.24 20.22 1.83
N ARG A 92 8.18 19.94 0.52
CA ARG A 92 8.09 18.58 -0.03
C ARG A 92 9.29 17.74 0.39
N ALA A 93 10.51 18.23 0.25
CA ALA A 93 11.72 17.49 0.67
C ALA A 93 11.72 17.21 2.18
N ARG A 94 11.28 18.17 2.99
CA ARG A 94 11.15 17.99 4.45
C ARG A 94 10.08 16.96 4.81
N LEU A 95 8.94 16.98 4.11
CA LEU A 95 7.88 15.99 4.28
C LEU A 95 8.38 14.61 3.89
N GLU A 96 9.00 14.49 2.71
CA GLU A 96 9.58 13.25 2.20
C GLU A 96 10.57 12.65 3.20
N GLY A 97 11.48 13.46 3.75
CA GLY A 97 12.42 12.99 4.78
C GLY A 97 11.75 12.43 6.04
N LYS A 98 10.55 12.90 6.40
CA LYS A 98 9.79 12.40 7.56
C LYS A 98 8.99 11.14 7.26
N ILE A 99 8.39 11.05 6.07
CA ILE A 99 7.54 9.93 5.68
C ILE A 99 8.33 8.76 5.08
N ARG A 100 9.55 9.02 4.57
CA ARG A 100 10.44 8.01 3.97
C ARG A 100 10.60 6.74 4.81
N PRO A 101 10.85 6.80 6.13
CA PRO A 101 10.93 5.59 6.97
C PRO A 101 9.62 4.78 6.99
N VAL A 102 8.47 5.46 6.98
CA VAL A 102 7.15 4.81 6.94
C VAL A 102 6.92 4.14 5.59
N LYS A 103 7.26 4.82 4.48
CA LYS A 103 7.19 4.26 3.12
C LYS A 103 8.01 2.98 3.00
N VAL A 104 9.25 2.99 3.50
CA VAL A 104 10.13 1.81 3.46
C VAL A 104 9.52 0.63 4.22
N ALA A 105 9.00 0.86 5.43
CA ALA A 105 8.37 -0.17 6.24
C ALA A 105 7.13 -0.78 5.54
N LEU A 106 6.27 0.06 4.94
CA LEU A 106 5.09 -0.37 4.18
C LEU A 106 5.49 -1.18 2.95
N VAL A 107 6.47 -0.71 2.17
CA VAL A 107 6.97 -1.43 0.98
C VAL A 107 7.53 -2.80 1.35
N LYS A 108 8.28 -2.93 2.45
CA LYS A 108 8.79 -4.23 2.93
C LYS A 108 7.66 -5.21 3.24
N ILE A 109 6.61 -4.76 3.92
CA ILE A 109 5.47 -5.64 4.27
C ILE A 109 4.65 -6.00 3.05
N ARG A 110 4.35 -5.05 2.16
CA ARG A 110 3.63 -5.32 0.89
C ARG A 110 4.36 -6.39 0.08
N LYS A 111 5.69 -6.28 -0.01
CA LYS A 111 6.56 -7.27 -0.66
C LYS A 111 6.54 -8.63 0.00
N LEU A 112 6.64 -8.65 1.32
CA LEU A 112 6.58 -9.90 2.07
C LEU A 112 5.23 -10.60 1.85
N ALA A 113 4.13 -9.86 1.91
CA ALA A 113 2.78 -10.37 1.62
C ALA A 113 2.71 -10.95 0.22
N PHE A 114 3.15 -10.19 -0.79
CA PHE A 114 3.18 -10.62 -2.19
C PHE A 114 3.96 -11.93 -2.37
N LYS A 115 5.19 -12.00 -1.87
CA LYS A 115 6.06 -13.18 -2.00
C LYS A 115 5.45 -14.41 -1.33
N ILE A 116 4.90 -14.26 -0.12
CA ILE A 116 4.27 -15.37 0.60
C ILE A 116 3.03 -15.86 -0.13
N ILE A 117 2.16 -14.97 -0.61
CA ILE A 117 0.90 -15.33 -1.30
C ILE A 117 1.18 -16.05 -2.62
N HIS A 118 2.15 -15.58 -3.42
CA HIS A 118 2.40 -16.13 -4.76
C HIS A 118 3.34 -17.33 -4.76
N SER A 119 4.14 -17.54 -3.71
CA SER A 119 4.96 -18.75 -3.57
C SER A 119 4.18 -19.85 -2.83
N THR A 120 3.19 -20.40 -3.53
CA THR A 120 2.25 -21.41 -2.99
C THR A 120 2.92 -22.71 -2.56
N THR A 121 4.11 -23.01 -3.10
CA THR A 121 4.84 -24.28 -2.86
C THR A 121 5.99 -24.17 -1.87
N ILE A 122 6.56 -22.98 -1.65
CA ILE A 122 7.77 -22.80 -0.82
C ILE A 122 7.48 -21.87 0.36
N LEU A 123 7.14 -20.60 0.10
CA LEU A 123 6.99 -19.62 1.17
C LEU A 123 5.66 -19.77 1.92
N LEU A 124 4.55 -20.06 1.22
CA LEU A 124 3.26 -20.23 1.89
C LEU A 124 3.24 -21.42 2.87
N PRO A 125 3.79 -22.61 2.53
CA PRO A 125 3.93 -23.70 3.51
C PRO A 125 4.90 -23.34 4.64
N ALA A 126 6.01 -22.66 4.35
CA ALA A 126 6.97 -22.22 5.36
C ALA A 126 6.33 -21.22 6.35
N TRP A 127 5.51 -20.29 5.86
CA TRP A 127 4.72 -19.37 6.67
C TRP A 127 3.78 -20.12 7.60
N LYS A 128 2.96 -21.05 7.10
CA LYS A 128 2.06 -21.86 7.93
C LYS A 128 2.81 -22.66 8.99
N ALA A 129 3.99 -23.19 8.66
CA ALA A 129 4.83 -23.90 9.62
C ALA A 129 5.32 -22.97 10.75
N VAL A 130 5.74 -21.73 10.41
CA VAL A 130 6.13 -20.71 11.40
C VAL A 130 4.96 -20.32 12.29
N LEU A 131 3.75 -20.15 11.72
CA LEU A 131 2.56 -19.85 12.52
C LEU A 131 2.26 -20.97 13.52
N LYS A 132 2.35 -22.21 13.08
CA LYS A 132 2.16 -23.39 13.95
C LYS A 132 3.22 -23.49 15.04
N GLU A 133 4.48 -23.19 14.72
CA GLU A 133 5.60 -23.18 15.67
C GLU A 133 5.36 -22.18 16.82
N HIS A 134 4.83 -21.00 16.50
CA HIS A 134 4.51 -19.95 17.47
C HIS A 134 3.11 -20.04 18.07
N GLY A 135 2.33 -21.08 17.73
CA GLY A 135 0.96 -21.27 18.22
C GLY A 135 -0.04 -20.20 17.75
N LEU A 136 0.25 -19.52 16.64
CA LEU A 136 -0.61 -18.49 16.06
C LEU A 136 -1.68 -19.12 15.16
N PRO A 137 -2.88 -18.50 15.06
CA PRO A 137 -3.91 -18.95 14.11
C PRO A 137 -3.39 -18.90 12.68
N GLU A 138 -3.61 -19.99 11.92
CA GLU A 138 -3.25 -20.05 10.50
C GLU A 138 -4.07 -19.05 9.68
N LYS A 139 -3.51 -17.86 9.45
CA LYS A 139 -4.04 -16.82 8.57
C LYS A 139 -3.02 -16.47 7.48
N ILE A 140 -3.51 -16.13 6.31
CA ILE A 140 -2.67 -15.58 5.23
C ILE A 140 -2.59 -14.07 5.44
N MET A 141 -1.41 -13.49 5.21
CA MET A 141 -1.22 -12.04 5.29
C MET A 141 -2.18 -11.32 4.33
N PRO A 142 -2.92 -10.30 4.79
CA PRO A 142 -3.73 -9.47 3.92
C PRO A 142 -2.89 -8.82 2.83
N ARG A 143 -3.50 -8.67 1.65
CA ARG A 143 -2.94 -7.92 0.53
C ARG A 143 -3.33 -6.46 0.65
N ASP A 144 -2.40 -5.56 0.32
CA ASP A 144 -2.72 -4.16 0.10
C ASP A 144 -3.41 -3.98 -1.28
N VAL A 145 -4.53 -3.26 -1.30
CA VAL A 145 -5.41 -3.11 -2.47
C VAL A 145 -5.77 -1.64 -2.61
N SER A 146 -5.21 -0.97 -3.62
CA SER A 146 -5.42 0.46 -3.91
C SER A 146 -6.90 0.90 -3.96
N THR A 147 -7.81 0.01 -4.38
CA THR A 147 -9.25 0.29 -4.44
C THR A 147 -9.97 0.23 -3.10
N ARG A 148 -9.32 -0.26 -2.03
CA ARG A 148 -9.89 -0.40 -0.69
C ARG A 148 -9.16 0.51 0.30
N TRP A 149 -9.83 1.56 0.76
CA TRP A 149 -9.23 2.54 1.69
C TRP A 149 -8.67 1.95 3.01
N ASN A 150 -9.10 0.75 3.40
CA ASN A 150 -8.67 0.11 4.64
C ASN A 150 -7.59 -0.97 4.45
N SER A 151 -7.15 -1.29 3.23
CA SER A 151 -6.25 -2.43 3.01
C SER A 151 -4.85 -2.23 3.58
N THR A 152 -4.30 -1.02 3.47
CA THR A 152 -2.97 -0.69 4.03
C THR A 152 -2.99 -0.81 5.55
N PHE A 153 -4.08 -0.35 6.17
CA PHE A 153 -4.31 -0.46 7.61
C PHE A 153 -4.47 -1.93 8.02
N ASP A 154 -5.36 -2.68 7.38
CA ASP A 154 -5.61 -4.11 7.68
C ASP A 154 -4.33 -4.95 7.54
N MET A 155 -3.49 -4.65 6.53
CA MET A 155 -2.19 -5.30 6.33
C MET A 155 -1.19 -4.93 7.43
N SER A 156 -1.12 -3.65 7.82
CA SER A 156 -0.20 -3.17 8.86
C SER A 156 -0.57 -3.69 10.25
N ASP A 157 -1.86 -3.66 10.59
CA ASP A 157 -2.39 -4.21 11.84
C ASP A 157 -2.09 -5.72 11.95
N PHE A 158 -2.35 -6.47 10.87
CA PHE A 158 -1.99 -7.88 10.80
C PHE A 158 -0.48 -8.10 10.98
N ALA A 159 0.35 -7.28 10.32
CA ALA A 159 1.81 -7.42 10.44
C ALA A 159 2.29 -7.18 11.87
N VAL A 160 1.70 -6.22 12.58
CA VAL A 160 2.01 -5.96 13.99
C VAL A 160 1.53 -7.12 14.88
N GLU A 161 0.33 -7.66 14.65
CA GLU A 161 -0.19 -8.85 15.38
C GLU A 161 0.72 -10.06 15.18
N TYR A 162 1.22 -10.27 13.96
CA TYR A 162 2.02 -11.43 13.56
C TYR A 162 3.53 -11.17 13.55
N LYS A 163 4.00 -10.12 14.24
CA LYS A 163 5.41 -9.69 14.26
C LYS A 163 6.41 -10.84 14.48
N VAL A 164 6.17 -11.69 15.49
CA VAL A 164 7.08 -12.80 15.83
C VAL A 164 7.24 -13.79 14.68
N ALA A 165 6.15 -14.07 13.95
CA ALA A 165 6.20 -14.94 12.79
C ALA A 165 6.91 -14.27 11.60
N ILE A 166 6.71 -12.96 11.42
CA ILE A 166 7.38 -12.17 10.38
C ILE A 166 8.89 -12.15 10.63
N ASP A 167 9.33 -11.79 11.84
CA ASP A 167 10.75 -11.80 12.21
C ASP A 167 11.36 -13.19 11.97
N THR A 168 10.65 -14.26 12.37
CA THR A 168 11.12 -15.65 12.20
C THR A 168 11.24 -16.07 10.73
N ILE A 169 10.30 -15.68 9.86
CA ILE A 169 10.36 -16.07 8.45
C ILE A 169 11.38 -15.24 7.67
N THR A 170 11.59 -13.98 8.03
CA THR A 170 12.60 -13.11 7.42
C THR A 170 14.02 -13.49 7.85
N ASP A 171 14.20 -13.98 9.08
CA ASP A 171 15.49 -14.47 9.59
C ASP A 171 15.99 -15.74 8.87
N LYS A 172 15.08 -16.48 8.20
CA LYS A 172 15.44 -17.69 7.44
C LYS A 172 16.12 -17.30 6.12
N HIS A 173 17.44 -17.10 6.16
CA HIS A 173 18.26 -16.74 5.00
C HIS A 173 18.06 -17.63 3.76
N LYS A 174 17.72 -18.91 3.94
CA LYS A 174 17.44 -19.86 2.85
C LYS A 174 16.21 -19.51 2.01
N LEU A 175 15.29 -18.69 2.55
CA LEU A 175 14.06 -18.29 1.88
C LEU A 175 14.21 -17.00 1.06
N GLY A 176 15.37 -16.34 1.13
CA GLY A 176 15.61 -15.09 0.40
C GLY A 176 14.76 -13.91 0.89
N LEU A 177 14.25 -13.96 2.12
CA LEU A 177 13.37 -12.93 2.69
C LEU A 177 14.08 -11.94 3.62
N SER A 178 15.39 -12.08 3.81
CA SER A 178 16.17 -11.28 4.78
C SER A 178 16.15 -9.77 4.47
N SER A 179 16.01 -9.37 3.20
CA SER A 179 15.91 -7.96 2.79
C SER A 179 14.61 -7.29 3.25
N TYR A 180 13.59 -8.08 3.58
CA TYR A 180 12.30 -7.60 4.07
C TYR A 180 12.22 -7.57 5.60
N ALA A 181 13.31 -7.90 6.30
CA ALA A 181 13.34 -7.79 7.75
C ALA A 181 13.12 -6.33 8.19
N LEU A 182 12.26 -6.17 9.19
CA LEU A 182 11.96 -4.86 9.75
C LEU A 182 12.80 -4.62 11.00
N ASP A 183 13.42 -3.46 11.07
CA ASP A 183 14.14 -3.03 12.25
C ASP A 183 13.19 -2.55 13.36
N LYS A 184 13.74 -2.29 14.54
CA LYS A 184 12.95 -1.84 15.70
C LYS A 184 12.22 -0.50 15.45
N HIS A 185 12.84 0.39 14.70
CA HIS A 185 12.27 1.70 14.37
C HIS A 185 11.12 1.55 13.36
N GLU A 186 11.31 0.76 12.31
CA GLU A 186 10.27 0.44 11.32
C GLU A 186 9.04 -0.22 11.97
N TRP A 187 9.27 -1.16 12.90
CA TRP A 187 8.18 -1.75 13.69
C TRP A 187 7.41 -0.73 14.54
N GLU A 188 8.08 0.29 15.07
CA GLU A 188 7.43 1.33 15.86
C GLU A 188 6.63 2.29 14.98
N LEU A 189 7.13 2.59 13.77
CA LEU A 189 6.42 3.40 12.80
C LEU A 189 5.14 2.71 12.33
N LEU A 190 5.17 1.40 12.07
CA LEU A 190 3.99 0.65 11.63
C LEU A 190 2.87 0.58 12.66
N ARG A 191 3.18 0.71 13.96
CA ARG A 191 2.16 0.79 15.02
C ARG A 191 1.42 2.13 15.04
N GLN A 192 1.95 3.12 14.33
CA GLN A 192 1.40 4.47 14.24
C GLN A 192 0.60 4.70 12.95
N VAL A 193 0.60 3.72 12.04
CA VAL A 193 -0.22 3.67 10.82
C VAL A 193 -1.60 3.14 11.17
#